data_AF-A0A963UM10-F1
#
_entry.id   AF-A0A963UM10-F1
#
_cell.length_a   1.000
_cell.length_b   1.000
_cell.length_c   1.000
_cell.angle_alpha   90.00
_cell.angle_beta   90.00
_cell.angle_gamma   90.00
#
_symmetry.space_group_name_H-M   'P 1'
#
loop_
_entity.id
_entity.type
_entity.pdbx_description
1 polymer ?
#
loop_
_entity_poly.entity_id
_entity_poly.type
_entity_poly.pdbx_seq_one_letter_code
_entity_poly.pdbx_strand_id
1 'polypeptide(L)'
;MLGYLITDGQGTADRLLAGVADTLAAEGWPLAGAVQINSDAGTGRPCDMDLNVLAARRIIRISQNLGKLAKGCRLDPDGLEQAVGLVAGALSGPERPRLLIVNRFGKQEADGRGFRPLIGQALAEGIPVLTSVGRANLPVFQSFAEGFAEELAPDLAALLVWCQRNA
;
A
#
# COMPACT_ATOMS: atom_id res chain seq x y z
N MET A 1 -1.98 13.26 -7.96
CA MET A 1 -1.50 13.76 -6.66
C MET A 1 -0.99 12.58 -5.84
N LEU A 2 0.11 12.73 -5.10
CA LEU A 2 0.69 11.65 -4.28
C LEU A 2 0.60 12.04 -2.80
N GLY A 3 -0.30 11.41 -2.04
CA GLY A 3 -0.42 11.57 -0.60
C GLY A 3 0.40 10.51 0.11
N TYR A 4 1.12 10.89 1.16
CA TYR A 4 1.83 9.92 1.98
C TYR A 4 1.76 10.19 3.46
N LEU A 5 1.82 9.13 4.27
CA LEU A 5 1.91 9.24 5.72
C LEU A 5 3.16 8.51 6.25
N ILE A 6 3.68 9.01 7.36
CA ILE A 6 4.71 8.34 8.15
C ILE A 6 4.10 8.05 9.52
N THR A 7 4.21 6.80 9.97
CA THR A 7 3.77 6.40 11.30
C THR A 7 4.92 5.82 12.10
N ASP A 8 4.92 6.09 13.40
CA ASP A 8 5.74 5.36 14.35
C ASP A 8 4.97 4.13 14.88
N GLY A 9 5.67 3.02 15.10
CA GLY A 9 5.09 1.76 15.58
C GLY A 9 4.67 0.79 14.48
N GLN A 10 4.73 -0.51 14.81
CA GLN A 10 4.41 -1.58 13.88
C GLN A 10 2.90 -1.67 13.61
N GLY A 11 2.52 -1.74 12.34
CA GLY A 11 1.14 -1.94 11.89
C GLY A 11 0.21 -0.72 12.02
N THR A 12 0.69 0.44 12.48
CA THR A 12 -0.14 1.65 12.57
C THR A 12 -0.56 2.15 11.19
N ALA A 13 0.40 2.28 10.26
CA ALA A 13 0.11 2.63 8.86
C ALA A 13 -0.83 1.60 8.19
N ASP A 14 -0.59 0.31 8.40
CA ASP A 14 -1.41 -0.77 7.83
C ASP A 14 -2.89 -0.59 8.24
N ARG A 15 -3.15 -0.37 9.53
CA ARG A 15 -4.51 -0.15 10.06
C ARG A 15 -5.16 1.13 9.51
N LEU A 16 -4.40 2.22 9.41
CA LEU A 16 -4.92 3.48 8.86
C LEU A 16 -5.31 3.33 7.40
N LEU A 17 -4.44 2.74 6.58
CA LEU A 17 -4.72 2.55 5.15
C LEU A 17 -5.86 1.55 4.92
N ALA A 18 -5.94 0.47 5.70
CA ALA A 18 -7.08 -0.43 5.68
C ALA A 18 -8.38 0.30 6.05
N GLY A 19 -8.37 1.11 7.11
CA GLY A 19 -9.54 1.91 7.51
C GLY A 19 -9.98 2.93 6.44
N VAL A 20 -9.04 3.56 5.73
CA VAL A 20 -9.34 4.42 4.59
C VAL A 20 -10.00 3.62 3.47
N ALA A 21 -9.40 2.48 3.10
CA ALA A 21 -9.93 1.64 2.03
C ALA A 21 -11.33 1.12 2.34
N ASP A 22 -11.58 0.66 3.57
CA ASP A 22 -12.89 0.16 4.01
C ASP A 22 -13.95 1.27 3.96
N THR A 23 -13.62 2.46 4.44
CA THR A 23 -14.54 3.61 4.45
C THR A 23 -14.92 4.01 3.02
N LEU A 24 -13.93 4.22 2.14
CA LEU A 24 -14.17 4.64 0.76
C LEU A 24 -14.86 3.54 -0.07
N ALA A 25 -14.55 2.26 0.19
CA ALA A 25 -15.24 1.15 -0.45
C ALA A 25 -16.71 1.06 -0.02
N ALA A 26 -17.02 1.35 1.26
CA ALA A 26 -18.40 1.42 1.74
C ALA A 26 -19.18 2.59 1.13
N GLU A 27 -18.50 3.69 0.78
CA GLU A 27 -19.04 4.79 0.00
C GLU A 27 -19.17 4.48 -1.52
N GLY A 28 -18.76 3.29 -1.96
CA GLY A 28 -18.88 2.86 -3.36
C GLY A 28 -17.77 3.39 -4.29
N TRP A 29 -16.63 3.82 -3.74
CA TRP A 29 -15.52 4.28 -4.58
C TRP A 29 -14.88 3.10 -5.34
N PRO A 30 -14.56 3.25 -6.64
CA PRO A 30 -13.76 2.28 -7.36
C PRO A 30 -12.29 2.44 -6.94
N LEU A 31 -11.82 1.56 -6.07
CA LEU A 31 -10.46 1.58 -5.53
C LEU A 31 -9.58 0.53 -6.23
N ALA A 32 -8.36 0.93 -6.58
CA ALA A 32 -7.29 0.00 -6.92
C ALA A 32 -6.24 -0.04 -5.82
N GLY A 33 -5.42 -1.07 -5.83
CA GLY A 33 -4.29 -1.22 -4.92
C GLY A 33 -4.49 -2.32 -3.89
N ALA A 34 -3.69 -2.26 -2.84
CA ALA A 34 -3.65 -3.26 -1.80
C ALA A 34 -3.32 -2.65 -0.43
N VAL A 35 -4.04 -3.09 0.59
CA VAL A 35 -3.81 -2.75 2.00
C VAL A 35 -3.40 -3.99 2.77
N GLN A 36 -2.52 -3.83 3.75
CA GLN A 36 -2.07 -4.97 4.55
C GLN A 36 -3.04 -5.25 5.69
N ILE A 37 -3.50 -6.50 5.78
CA ILE A 37 -4.25 -7.04 6.91
C ILE A 37 -3.36 -8.09 7.57
N ASN A 38 -2.88 -7.79 8.77
CA ASN A 38 -2.02 -8.71 9.49
C ASN A 38 -2.90 -9.75 10.19
N SER A 39 -2.76 -11.02 9.80
CA SER A 39 -3.45 -12.14 10.42
C SER A 39 -2.64 -12.66 11.61
N ASP A 40 -3.30 -12.86 12.76
CA ASP A 40 -2.65 -13.48 13.92
C ASP A 40 -2.23 -14.91 13.57
N ALA A 41 -0.92 -15.19 13.68
CA ALA A 41 -0.33 -16.49 13.38
C ALA A 41 -0.29 -17.43 14.61
N GLY A 42 -0.90 -17.02 15.73
CA GLY A 42 -0.94 -17.75 16.99
C GLY A 42 0.23 -17.43 17.92
N THR A 43 0.14 -17.90 19.16
CA THR A 43 1.10 -17.58 20.22
C THR A 43 2.53 -18.03 19.88
N GLY A 44 3.48 -17.09 19.98
CA GLY A 44 4.90 -17.34 19.76
C GLY A 44 5.35 -17.39 18.30
N ARG A 45 4.48 -17.04 17.33
CA ARG A 45 4.84 -16.89 15.93
C ARG A 45 4.70 -15.43 15.49
N PRO A 46 5.63 -14.90 14.68
CA PRO A 46 5.47 -13.57 14.14
C PRO A 46 4.30 -13.55 13.15
N CYS A 47 3.47 -12.50 13.20
CA CYS A 47 2.24 -12.39 12.41
C CYS A 47 2.49 -12.66 10.93
N ASP A 48 1.47 -13.18 10.26
CA ASP A 48 1.48 -13.29 8.82
C ASP A 48 1.11 -11.94 8.21
N MET A 49 1.80 -11.59 7.13
CA MET A 49 1.52 -10.38 6.36
C MET A 49 0.69 -10.78 5.15
N ASP A 50 -0.56 -10.32 5.10
CA ASP A 50 -1.45 -10.52 3.97
C ASP A 50 -1.81 -9.18 3.34
N LEU A 51 -1.90 -9.13 2.01
CA LEU A 51 -2.43 -8.00 1.26
C LEU A 51 -3.87 -8.29 0.83
N ASN A 52 -4.79 -7.43 1.20
CA ASN A 52 -6.13 -7.37 0.62
C ASN A 52 -6.08 -6.51 -0.65
N VAL A 53 -6.16 -7.16 -1.81
CA VAL A 53 -6.21 -6.49 -3.12
C VAL A 53 -7.63 -5.97 -3.36
N LEU A 54 -7.78 -4.65 -3.40
CA LEU A 54 -9.06 -3.94 -3.26
C LEU A 54 -10.05 -4.25 -4.39
N ALA A 55 -9.62 -4.08 -5.65
CA ALA A 55 -10.47 -4.30 -6.82
C ALA A 55 -10.84 -5.79 -6.99
N ALA A 56 -9.87 -6.69 -6.79
CA ALA A 56 -10.06 -8.13 -6.95
C ALA A 56 -10.74 -8.80 -5.73
N ARG A 57 -10.89 -8.08 -4.61
CA ARG A 57 -11.35 -8.58 -3.30
C ARG A 57 -10.65 -9.88 -2.91
N ARG A 58 -9.33 -9.92 -3.10
CA ARG A 58 -8.52 -11.12 -2.92
C ARG A 58 -7.44 -10.89 -1.88
N ILE A 59 -7.33 -11.81 -0.94
CA ILE A 59 -6.27 -11.82 0.06
C ILE A 59 -5.09 -12.62 -0.49
N ILE A 60 -3.90 -12.01 -0.50
CA ILE A 60 -2.65 -12.62 -0.94
C ILE A 60 -1.66 -12.60 0.22
N ARG A 61 -1.16 -13.78 0.61
CA ARG A 61 -0.08 -13.92 1.58
C ARG A 61 1.21 -13.35 0.98
N ILE A 62 1.85 -12.43 1.69
CA ILE A 62 3.15 -11.84 1.31
C ILE A 62 4.23 -12.10 2.37
N SER A 63 3.99 -13.00 3.31
CA SER A 63 5.01 -13.45 4.26
C SER A 63 5.29 -14.94 4.14
N GLN A 64 6.57 -15.29 4.15
CA GLN A 64 7.09 -16.65 4.19
C GLN A 64 7.74 -16.97 5.54
N ASN A 65 7.86 -18.27 5.83
CA ASN A 65 8.60 -18.77 6.99
C ASN A 65 10.02 -19.13 6.58
N LEU A 66 10.99 -18.33 7.02
CA LEU A 66 12.42 -18.55 6.75
C LEU A 66 13.11 -19.47 7.78
N GLY A 67 12.37 -20.01 8.74
CA GLY A 67 12.88 -20.81 9.84
C GLY A 67 13.25 -19.99 11.09
N LYS A 68 13.39 -20.68 12.23
CA LYS A 68 13.49 -20.08 13.58
C LYS A 68 14.74 -19.21 13.82
N LEU A 69 15.75 -19.30 12.97
CA LEU A 69 17.03 -18.60 13.12
C LEU A 69 17.26 -17.52 12.05
N ALA A 70 16.31 -17.32 11.14
CA ALA A 70 16.45 -16.33 10.09
C ALA A 70 16.31 -14.91 10.65
N LYS A 71 17.28 -14.06 10.32
CA LYS A 71 17.24 -12.60 10.59
C LYS A 71 16.80 -11.78 9.37
N GLY A 72 16.54 -12.46 8.25
CA GLY A 72 16.17 -11.85 6.97
C GLY A 72 14.72 -11.40 6.92
N CYS A 73 14.39 -10.56 5.93
CA CYS A 73 13.03 -10.10 5.69
C CYS A 73 12.12 -11.28 5.31
N ARG A 74 11.00 -11.46 6.03
CA ARG A 74 10.01 -12.52 5.76
C ARG A 74 9.14 -12.26 4.54
N LEU A 75 9.35 -11.18 3.80
CA LEU A 75 8.58 -10.88 2.61
C LEU A 75 8.70 -12.03 1.60
N ASP A 76 7.56 -12.49 1.12
CA ASP A 76 7.43 -13.45 0.03
C ASP A 76 7.36 -12.67 -1.31
N PRO A 77 8.40 -12.73 -2.15
CA PRO A 77 8.41 -12.02 -3.43
C PRO A 77 7.30 -12.49 -4.37
N ASP A 78 6.97 -13.79 -4.39
CA ASP A 78 5.99 -14.35 -5.32
C ASP A 78 4.59 -13.87 -4.95
N GLY A 79 4.28 -13.85 -3.65
CA GLY A 79 3.04 -13.25 -3.13
C GLY A 79 2.93 -11.77 -3.47
N LEU A 80 4.02 -11.01 -3.33
CA LEU A 80 4.03 -9.59 -3.67
C LEU A 80 3.79 -9.37 -5.17
N GLU A 81 4.49 -10.10 -6.04
CA GLU A 81 4.33 -9.99 -7.51
C GLU A 81 2.91 -10.37 -7.96
N GLN A 82 2.30 -11.40 -7.34
CA GLN A 82 0.89 -11.72 -7.59
C GLN A 82 -0.05 -10.56 -7.24
N ALA A 83 0.16 -9.91 -6.09
CA ALA A 83 -0.64 -8.75 -5.69
C ALA A 83 -0.43 -7.56 -6.66
N VAL A 84 0.82 -7.29 -7.06
CA VAL A 84 1.15 -6.26 -8.05
C VAL A 84 0.44 -6.54 -9.37
N GLY A 85 0.49 -7.78 -9.88
CA GLY A 85 -0.17 -8.16 -11.13
C GLY A 85 -1.70 -7.97 -11.09
N LEU A 86 -2.35 -8.31 -9.97
CA LEU A 86 -3.79 -8.08 -9.80
C LEU A 86 -4.13 -6.58 -9.77
N VAL A 87 -3.32 -5.76 -9.11
CA VAL A 87 -3.52 -4.31 -9.08
C VAL A 87 -3.26 -3.68 -10.46
N ALA A 88 -2.24 -4.15 -11.17
CA ALA A 88 -1.95 -3.70 -12.53
C ALA A 88 -3.14 -3.98 -13.47
N GLY A 89 -3.72 -5.19 -13.39
CA GLY A 89 -4.92 -5.55 -14.15
C GLY A 89 -6.12 -4.67 -13.82
N ALA A 90 -6.26 -4.22 -12.56
CA ALA A 90 -7.32 -3.29 -12.16
C ALA A 90 -7.08 -1.87 -12.68
N LEU A 91 -5.84 -1.37 -12.67
CA LEU A 91 -5.49 -0.04 -13.21
C LEU A 91 -5.74 0.05 -14.72
N SER A 92 -5.40 -1.01 -15.47
CA SER A 92 -5.62 -1.07 -16.92
C SER A 92 -6.99 -1.66 -17.32
N GLY A 93 -7.88 -1.86 -16.34
CA GLY A 93 -9.20 -2.42 -16.54
C GLY A 93 -10.20 -1.44 -17.18
N PRO A 94 -11.41 -1.91 -17.51
CA PRO A 94 -12.45 -1.06 -18.11
C PRO A 94 -13.02 -0.02 -17.13
N GLU A 95 -12.98 -0.31 -15.82
CA GLU A 95 -13.40 0.62 -14.77
C GLU A 95 -12.18 1.39 -14.27
N ARG A 96 -12.14 2.70 -14.53
CA ARG A 96 -11.04 3.56 -14.09
C ARG A 96 -11.09 3.74 -12.56
N PRO A 97 -10.05 3.36 -11.81
CA PRO A 97 -10.00 3.59 -10.38
C PRO A 97 -9.98 5.08 -10.07
N ARG A 98 -10.69 5.45 -9.01
CA ARG A 98 -10.72 6.83 -8.50
C ARG A 98 -9.52 7.11 -7.59
N LEU A 99 -8.97 6.07 -6.95
CA LEU A 99 -7.82 6.16 -6.05
C LEU A 99 -7.00 4.86 -6.12
N LEU A 100 -5.67 4.99 -6.11
CA LEU A 100 -4.75 3.89 -5.85
C LEU A 100 -4.27 3.94 -4.40
N ILE A 101 -4.48 2.87 -3.63
CA ILE A 101 -3.94 2.74 -2.27
C ILE A 101 -2.82 1.70 -2.28
N VAL A 102 -1.59 2.10 -1.95
CA VAL A 102 -0.45 1.19 -1.81
C VAL A 102 -0.07 1.12 -0.34
N ASN A 103 -0.02 -0.07 0.24
CA ASN A 103 0.23 -0.20 1.68
C ASN A 103 1.50 0.52 2.15
N ARG A 104 2.62 0.35 1.43
CA ARG A 104 3.90 0.93 1.83
C ARG A 104 4.87 1.12 0.67
N PHE A 105 5.50 2.30 0.60
CA PHE A 105 6.75 2.52 -0.12
C PHE A 105 7.91 1.96 0.73
N GLY A 106 8.23 0.69 0.48
CA GLY A 106 9.18 -0.11 1.22
C GLY A 106 10.52 -0.22 0.51
N LYS A 107 11.28 -1.24 0.91
CA LYS A 107 12.56 -1.57 0.28
C LYS A 107 12.39 -1.96 -1.20
N GLN A 108 11.34 -2.73 -1.52
CA GLN A 108 11.08 -3.14 -2.90
C GLN A 108 10.85 -1.94 -3.81
N GLU A 109 10.04 -0.98 -3.37
CA GLU A 109 9.75 0.24 -4.10
C GLU A 109 11.00 1.13 -4.22
N ALA A 110 11.79 1.25 -3.15
CA ALA A 110 13.07 1.96 -3.19
C ALA A 110 14.05 1.36 -4.22
N ASP A 111 14.05 0.04 -4.36
CA ASP A 111 14.86 -0.71 -5.35
C ASP A 111 14.26 -0.72 -6.76
N GLY A 112 13.16 0.01 -6.99
CA GLY A 112 12.52 0.11 -8.30
C GLY A 112 11.48 -0.96 -8.62
N ARG A 113 11.14 -1.82 -7.66
CA ARG A 113 10.27 -2.99 -7.80
C ARG A 113 8.94 -2.82 -7.06
N GLY A 114 8.18 -3.91 -6.91
CA GLY A 114 6.93 -3.93 -6.16
C GLY A 114 5.91 -2.98 -6.78
N PHE A 115 5.31 -2.13 -5.96
CA PHE A 115 4.27 -1.21 -6.42
C PHE A 115 4.79 0.06 -7.11
N ARG A 116 6.10 0.34 -7.10
CA ARG A 116 6.65 1.59 -7.65
C ARG A 116 6.25 1.86 -9.11
N PRO A 117 6.31 0.89 -10.05
CA PRO A 117 5.84 1.11 -11.41
C PRO A 117 4.36 1.52 -11.47
N LEU A 118 3.50 0.91 -10.63
CA LEU A 118 2.07 1.20 -10.60
C LEU A 118 1.77 2.57 -9.99
N ILE A 119 2.56 3.02 -9.00
CA ILE A 119 2.48 4.39 -8.50
C ILE A 119 2.77 5.38 -9.64
N GLY A 120 3.84 5.15 -10.40
CA GLY A 120 4.18 5.99 -11.55
C GLY A 120 3.09 6.00 -12.62
N GLN A 121 2.55 4.83 -12.97
CA GLN A 121 1.44 4.70 -13.92
C GLN A 121 0.21 5.49 -13.46
N ALA A 122 -0.25 5.26 -12.22
CA ALA A 122 -1.43 5.95 -11.68
C ALA A 122 -1.24 7.48 -11.72
N LEU A 123 -0.06 7.97 -11.32
CA LEU A 123 0.23 9.41 -11.37
C LEU A 123 0.23 9.96 -12.81
N ALA A 124 0.78 9.23 -13.77
CA ALA A 124 0.77 9.61 -15.19
C ALA A 124 -0.66 9.64 -15.77
N GLU A 125 -1.54 8.77 -15.29
CA GLU A 125 -2.95 8.71 -15.67
C GLU A 125 -3.83 9.69 -14.87
N GLY A 126 -3.25 10.50 -13.97
CA GLY A 126 -3.98 11.45 -13.13
C GLY A 126 -4.84 10.78 -12.05
N ILE A 127 -4.55 9.54 -11.68
CA ILE A 127 -5.17 8.82 -10.56
C ILE A 127 -4.37 9.19 -9.30
N PRO A 128 -5.00 9.73 -8.25
CA PRO A 128 -4.33 10.00 -6.99
C PRO A 128 -3.83 8.72 -6.33
N VAL A 129 -2.72 8.82 -5.61
CA VAL A 129 -2.10 7.70 -4.90
C VAL A 129 -1.97 8.03 -3.43
N LEU A 130 -2.40 7.11 -2.57
CA LEU A 130 -2.15 7.16 -1.12
C LEU A 130 -1.23 6.03 -0.71
N THR A 131 -0.15 6.33 0.02
CA THR A 131 0.80 5.30 0.50
C THR A 131 1.42 5.64 1.84
N SER A 132 1.88 4.64 2.60
CA SER A 132 2.74 4.90 3.75
C SER A 132 4.22 4.88 3.35
N VAL A 133 5.06 5.66 4.03
CA VAL A 133 6.51 5.69 3.76
C VAL A 133 7.26 5.34 5.03
N GLY A 134 8.14 4.34 4.96
CA GLY A 134 9.04 4.04 6.07
C GLY A 134 10.10 5.13 6.20
N ARG A 135 10.38 5.62 7.42
CA ARG A 135 11.39 6.67 7.68
C ARG A 135 12.74 6.41 6.98
N ALA A 136 13.21 5.16 6.98
CA ALA A 136 14.47 4.77 6.34
C ALA A 136 14.46 4.94 4.80
N ASN A 137 13.29 4.90 4.17
CA ASN A 137 13.11 5.04 2.72
C ASN A 137 12.64 6.44 2.32
N LEU A 138 12.43 7.35 3.28
CA LEU A 138 11.91 8.69 3.01
C LEU A 138 12.77 9.47 2.00
N PRO A 139 14.12 9.47 2.07
CA PRO A 139 14.94 10.16 1.08
C PRO A 139 14.74 9.61 -0.34
N VAL A 140 14.64 8.29 -0.49
CA VAL A 140 14.41 7.64 -1.79
C VAL A 140 13.01 7.94 -2.31
N PHE A 141 12.00 7.91 -1.42
CA PHE A 141 10.64 8.28 -1.76
C PHE A 141 10.54 9.74 -2.21
N GLN A 142 11.17 10.69 -1.49
CA GLN A 142 11.17 12.10 -1.86
C GLN A 142 11.87 12.33 -3.20
N SER A 143 12.98 11.63 -3.47
CA SER A 143 13.63 11.66 -4.78
C SER A 143 12.75 11.09 -5.89
N PHE A 144 11.96 10.05 -5.61
CA PHE A 144 10.99 9.50 -6.56
C PHE A 144 9.80 10.46 -6.80
N ALA A 145 9.35 11.14 -5.75
CA ALA A 145 8.19 12.01 -5.80
C ALA A 145 8.49 13.38 -6.43
N GLU A 146 9.74 13.82 -6.47
CA GLU A 146 10.18 15.09 -7.10
C GLU A 146 9.34 16.31 -6.70
N GLY A 147 8.90 16.37 -5.44
CA GLY A 147 8.07 17.47 -4.91
C GLY A 147 6.56 17.36 -5.19
N PHE A 148 6.10 16.31 -5.87
CA PHE A 148 4.68 16.05 -6.12
C PHE A 148 3.96 15.36 -4.95
N ALA A 149 4.67 15.02 -3.87
CA ALA A 149 4.12 14.35 -2.71
C ALA A 149 3.71 15.32 -1.59
N GLU A 150 2.53 15.10 -1.01
CA GLU A 150 2.00 15.79 0.16
C GLU A 150 2.11 14.88 1.39
N GLU A 151 2.82 15.33 2.43
CA GLU A 151 2.85 14.62 3.72
C GLU A 151 1.56 14.87 4.47
N LEU A 152 0.90 13.79 4.88
CA LEU A 152 -0.39 13.78 5.55
C LEU A 152 -0.21 13.39 7.01
N ALA A 153 -1.04 14.01 7.87
CA ALA A 153 -1.13 13.57 9.24
C ALA A 153 -1.58 12.09 9.30
N PRO A 154 -0.96 11.25 10.14
CA PRO A 154 -1.33 9.84 10.29
C PRO A 154 -2.62 9.68 11.12
N ASP A 155 -3.70 10.26 10.61
CA ASP A 155 -5.03 10.28 11.20
C ASP A 155 -6.08 9.92 10.14
N LEU A 156 -7.02 9.06 10.48
CA LEU A 156 -8.00 8.54 9.53
C LEU A 156 -8.84 9.66 8.88
N ALA A 157 -9.28 10.65 9.66
CA ALA A 157 -10.10 11.74 9.15
C ALA A 157 -9.30 12.63 8.19
N ALA A 158 -8.06 12.97 8.53
CA ALA A 158 -7.17 13.74 7.65
C ALA A 158 -6.91 13.03 6.32
N LEU A 159 -6.69 11.71 6.36
CA LEU A 159 -6.48 10.91 5.15
C LEU A 159 -7.73 10.86 4.26
N LEU A 160 -8.92 10.69 4.85
CA LEU A 160 -10.18 10.68 4.12
C LEU A 160 -10.49 12.03 3.47
N VAL A 161 -10.27 13.13 4.20
CA VAL A 161 -10.41 14.50 3.66
C VAL A 161 -9.49 14.70 2.46
N TRP A 162 -8.25 14.23 2.54
CA TRP A 162 -7.32 14.29 1.42
C TRP A 162 -7.83 13.48 0.22
N CYS A 163 -8.32 12.25 0.45
CA CYS A 163 -8.86 11.41 -0.63
C CYS A 163 -10.04 12.12 -1.32
N GLN A 164 -11.01 12.60 -0.56
CA GLN A 164 -12.21 13.29 -1.06
C GLN A 164 -11.90 14.57 -1.84
N ARG A 165 -10.84 15.30 -1.46
CA ARG A 165 -10.40 16.51 -2.15
C ARG A 165 -9.73 16.24 -3.49
N ASN A 166 -9.03 15.12 -3.62
CA ASN A 166 -8.08 14.89 -4.71
C ASN A 166 -8.56 13.88 -5.75
N ALA A 167 -9.55 13.04 -5.42
CA ALA A 167 -9.97 11.91 -6.22
C ALA A 167 -11.37 12.10 -6.83
#